data_AF-A0A7Y2I6L8-F1
#
_entry.id   AF-A0A7Y2I6L8-F1
#
_cell.length_a   1.000
_cell.length_b   1.000
_cell.length_c   1.000
_cell.angle_alpha   90.00
_cell.angle_beta   90.00
_cell.angle_gamma   90.00
#
_symmetry.space_group_name_H-M   'P 1'
#
loop_
_entity.id
_entity.type
_entity.pdbx_description
1 polymer ?
#
loop_
_entity_poly.entity_id
_entity_poly.type
_entity_poly.pdbx_seq_one_letter_code
_entity_poly.pdbx_strand_id
1 'polypeptide(L)'
;YLTSYQRSDDLPLGHAFNQVQVGWLLLVMAQITGHEPAKAYHKVINIHIYEDQVELMRDVQLKRKPYPLPKLNINPDIKTIEDLETWVSVDDFELHGYEHHPAINYPFSV
;
A
#
# COMPACT_ATOMS: atom_id res chain seq x y z
N TYR A 1 3.14 -14.46 -7.33
CA TYR A 1 3.13 -14.36 -5.86
C TYR A 1 4.30 -13.49 -5.42
N LEU A 2 4.18 -12.73 -4.33
CA LEU A 2 5.27 -11.92 -3.77
C LEU A 2 5.33 -12.13 -2.25
N THR A 3 6.53 -12.23 -1.69
CA THR A 3 6.73 -12.21 -0.23
C THR A 3 7.69 -11.07 0.11
N SER A 4 7.24 -10.16 0.97
CA SER A 4 8.03 -9.06 1.53
C SER A 4 8.26 -9.32 3.02
N TYR A 5 9.47 -9.00 3.50
CA TYR A 5 9.82 -9.06 4.92
C TYR A 5 10.21 -7.68 5.41
N GLN A 6 9.55 -7.23 6.48
CA GLN A 6 9.83 -5.95 7.11
C GLN A 6 10.26 -6.15 8.55
N ARG A 7 11.50 -5.75 8.86
CA ARG A 7 12.08 -5.92 10.19
C ARG A 7 11.36 -5.14 11.29
N SER A 8 10.78 -3.99 10.94
CA SER A 8 10.25 -2.97 11.85
C SER A 8 9.19 -2.17 11.11
N ASP A 9 8.00 -2.06 11.66
CA ASP A 9 6.87 -1.42 11.01
C ASP A 9 6.05 -0.58 11.99
N ASP A 10 6.03 0.73 11.72
CA ASP A 10 5.15 1.68 12.37
C ASP A 10 3.74 1.51 11.79
N LEU A 11 2.83 0.94 12.57
CA LEU A 11 1.54 0.50 12.09
C LEU A 11 0.62 1.63 11.57
N PRO A 12 0.51 2.80 12.23
CA PRO A 12 -0.42 3.84 11.80
C PRO A 12 0.07 4.63 10.57
N LEU A 13 1.39 4.82 10.42
CA LEU A 13 1.97 5.55 9.30
C LEU A 13 2.64 4.61 8.30
N GLY A 14 3.74 3.96 8.67
CA GLY A 14 4.55 3.13 7.77
C GLY A 14 3.73 2.04 7.08
N HIS A 15 3.00 1.23 7.85
CA HIS A 15 2.27 0.08 7.31
C HIS A 15 1.22 0.47 6.26
N ALA A 16 0.58 1.63 6.42
CA ALA A 16 -0.43 2.14 5.48
C ALA A 16 0.15 2.36 4.08
N PHE A 17 1.42 2.79 3.99
CA PHE A 17 2.13 2.95 2.71
C PHE A 17 2.78 1.64 2.26
N ASN A 18 3.47 0.95 3.16
CA ASN A 18 4.29 -0.23 2.83
C ASN A 18 3.45 -1.37 2.24
N GLN A 19 2.29 -1.67 2.81
CA GLN A 19 1.46 -2.77 2.30
C GLN A 19 0.94 -2.49 0.88
N VAL A 20 0.63 -1.22 0.57
CA VAL A 20 0.16 -0.79 -0.75
C VAL A 20 1.29 -0.89 -1.77
N GLN A 21 2.51 -0.49 -1.39
CA GLN A 21 3.70 -0.62 -2.24
C GLN A 21 4.02 -2.08 -2.57
N VAL A 22 3.89 -2.99 -1.60
CA VAL A 22 4.06 -4.44 -1.85
C VAL A 22 2.99 -4.95 -2.83
N GLY A 23 1.74 -4.53 -2.66
CA GLY A 23 0.66 -4.86 -3.59
C GLY A 23 0.94 -4.33 -5.01
N TRP A 24 1.28 -3.05 -5.13
CA TRP A 24 1.62 -2.40 -6.39
C TRP A 24 2.79 -3.10 -7.09
N LEU A 25 3.87 -3.42 -6.36
CA LEU A 25 5.02 -4.12 -6.92
C LEU A 25 4.63 -5.48 -7.49
N LEU A 26 3.78 -6.26 -6.79
CA LEU A 26 3.27 -7.53 -7.32
C LEU A 26 2.51 -7.33 -8.63
N LEU A 27 1.63 -6.33 -8.69
CA LEU A 27 0.80 -6.06 -9.87
C LEU A 27 1.66 -5.66 -11.07
N VAL A 28 2.56 -4.69 -10.89
CA VAL A 28 3.45 -4.20 -11.96
C VAL A 28 4.39 -5.29 -12.44
N MET A 29 5.05 -6.00 -11.52
CA MET A 29 5.97 -7.08 -11.89
C MET A 29 5.25 -8.19 -12.64
N ALA A 30 4.03 -8.56 -12.24
CA ALA A 30 3.22 -9.53 -12.96
C ALA A 30 2.93 -9.06 -14.40
N GLN A 31 2.51 -7.80 -14.58
CA GLN A 31 2.23 -7.23 -15.91
C GLN A 31 3.46 -7.25 -16.83
N ILE A 32 4.59 -6.70 -16.39
CA ILE A 32 5.79 -6.56 -17.24
C ILE A 32 6.48 -7.90 -17.52
N THR A 33 6.21 -8.93 -16.73
CA THR A 33 6.71 -10.29 -16.96
C THR A 33 5.69 -11.21 -17.65
N GLY A 34 4.51 -10.69 -18.01
CA GLY A 34 3.46 -11.45 -18.69
C GLY A 34 2.85 -12.55 -17.82
N HIS A 35 2.67 -12.28 -16.53
CA HIS A 35 2.14 -13.21 -15.53
C HIS A 35 0.90 -12.61 -14.86
N GLU A 36 0.09 -13.47 -14.25
CA GLU A 36 -1.06 -13.04 -13.43
C GLU A 36 -0.64 -12.86 -11.96
N PRO A 37 -1.01 -11.75 -11.32
CA PRO A 37 -0.77 -11.55 -9.89
C PRO A 37 -1.64 -12.51 -9.08
N ALA A 38 -1.11 -13.00 -7.95
CA ALA A 38 -1.83 -13.92 -7.08
C ALA A 38 -1.96 -13.35 -5.66
N LYS A 39 -1.03 -13.68 -4.76
CA LYS A 39 -1.01 -13.15 -3.39
C LYS A 39 0.30 -12.44 -3.09
N ALA A 40 0.19 -11.32 -2.39
CA ALA A 40 1.27 -10.63 -1.71
C ALA A 40 1.25 -11.00 -0.22
N TYR A 41 2.35 -11.53 0.30
CA TYR A 41 2.56 -11.81 1.71
C TYR A 41 3.50 -10.76 2.28
N HIS A 42 2.97 -9.82 3.07
CA HIS A 42 3.79 -8.84 3.77
C HIS A 42 4.01 -9.27 5.21
N LYS A 43 5.22 -9.76 5.50
CA LYS A 43 5.59 -10.34 6.80
C LYS A 43 6.33 -9.30 7.63
N VAL A 44 5.71 -8.93 8.74
CA VAL A 44 6.26 -7.94 9.68
C VAL A 44 6.81 -8.66 10.90
N ILE A 45 8.05 -8.32 11.29
CA ILE A 45 8.72 -8.93 12.45
C ILE A 45 8.40 -8.18 13.73
N ASN A 46 8.70 -6.88 13.77
CA ASN A 46 8.33 -6.00 14.87
C ASN A 46 7.27 -5.01 14.38
N ILE A 47 6.01 -5.26 14.76
CA ILE A 47 4.90 -4.34 14.53
C ILE A 47 4.68 -3.51 15.80
N HIS A 48 4.65 -2.19 15.66
CA HIS A 48 4.52 -1.29 16.81
C HIS A 48 3.66 -0.07 16.47
N ILE A 49 3.24 0.62 17.53
CA ILE A 49 2.54 1.90 17.50
C ILE A 49 3.30 2.80 18.48
N TYR A 50 3.65 4.02 18.06
CA TYR A 50 4.27 4.99 18.96
C TYR A 50 3.27 5.49 20.00
N GLU A 51 3.74 5.87 21.19
CA GLU A 51 2.88 6.23 22.33
C GLU A 51 1.92 7.38 22.01
N ASP A 52 2.40 8.38 21.26
CA ASP A 52 1.64 9.55 20.81
C ASP A 52 0.61 9.24 19.70
N GLN A 53 0.66 8.04 19.11
CA GLN A 53 -0.29 7.56 18.11
C GLN A 53 -1.40 6.67 18.70
N VAL A 54 -1.23 6.17 19.94
CA VAL A 54 -2.11 5.15 20.54
C VAL A 54 -3.55 5.63 20.66
N GLU A 55 -3.78 6.87 21.14
CA GLU A 55 -5.13 7.40 21.33
C GLU A 55 -5.88 7.52 20.00
N LEU A 56 -5.23 8.08 18.97
CA LEU A 56 -5.80 8.19 17.62
C LEU A 56 -6.12 6.82 17.02
N MET A 57 -5.24 5.82 17.19
CA MET A 57 -5.52 4.45 16.76
C MET A 57 -6.74 3.86 17.47
N ARG A 58 -6.73 3.88 18.81
CA ARG A 58 -7.75 3.22 19.65
C ARG A 58 -9.13 3.86 19.51
N ASP A 59 -9.18 5.19 19.56
CA ASP A 59 -10.41 5.94 19.76
C ASP A 59 -10.98 6.48 18.44
N VAL A 60 -10.18 6.58 17.38
CA VAL A 60 -10.62 7.03 16.05
C VAL A 60 -10.54 5.92 15.00
N GLN A 61 -9.35 5.42 14.67
CA GLN A 61 -9.18 4.49 13.55
C GLN A 61 -9.91 3.15 13.77
N LEU A 62 -9.75 2.53 14.94
CA LEU A 62 -10.39 1.24 15.26
C LEU A 62 -11.91 1.33 15.44
N LYS A 63 -12.49 2.55 15.48
CA LYS A 63 -13.95 2.76 15.53
C LYS A 63 -14.59 2.84 14.14
N ARG A 64 -13.79 2.97 13.08
CA ARG A 64 -14.27 3.08 11.70
C ARG A 64 -14.61 1.70 11.13
N LYS A 65 -15.75 1.60 10.45
CA LYS A 65 -16.09 0.42 9.66
C LYS A 65 -15.38 0.49 8.30
N PRO A 66 -14.66 -0.56 7.88
CA PRO A 66 -14.03 -0.58 6.55
C PRO A 66 -15.05 -0.41 5.43
N TYR A 67 -14.68 0.36 4.40
CA TYR A 67 -15.39 0.39 3.12
C TYR A 67 -14.93 -0.77 2.22
N PRO A 68 -15.65 -1.06 1.12
CA PRO A 68 -15.16 -1.97 0.09
C PRO A 68 -13.76 -1.59 -0.40
N LEU A 69 -12.96 -2.60 -0.75
CA LEU A 69 -11.62 -2.37 -1.29
C LEU A 69 -11.69 -1.73 -2.68
N PRO A 70 -10.79 -0.77 -2.99
CA PRO A 70 -10.67 -0.23 -4.34
C PRO A 70 -10.06 -1.25 -5.31
N LYS A 71 -10.09 -0.92 -6.60
CA LYS A 71 -9.33 -1.61 -7.65
C LYS A 71 -8.35 -0.66 -8.31
N LEU A 72 -7.10 -1.09 -8.42
CA LEU A 72 -6.08 -0.39 -9.19
C LEU A 72 -6.06 -0.92 -10.62
N ASN A 73 -6.24 -0.02 -11.59
CA ASN A 73 -6.00 -0.26 -13.00
C ASN A 73 -4.64 0.33 -13.37
N ILE A 74 -3.84 -0.43 -14.10
CA ILE A 74 -2.49 -0.05 -14.53
C ILE A 74 -2.54 0.10 -16.05
N ASN A 75 -1.92 1.17 -16.59
CA ASN A 75 -1.81 1.36 -18.02
C ASN A 75 -1.22 0.10 -18.67
N PRO A 76 -1.94 -0.56 -19.61
CA PRO A 76 -1.48 -1.78 -20.22
C PRO A 76 -0.22 -1.58 -21.08
N ASP A 77 0.11 -0.35 -21.49
CA ASP A 77 1.29 -0.06 -22.32
C ASP A 77 2.60 -0.11 -21.53
N ILE A 78 2.55 -0.20 -20.19
CA ILE A 78 3.73 -0.44 -19.36
C ILE A 78 4.16 -1.91 -19.54
N LYS A 79 5.27 -2.16 -20.25
CA LYS A 79 5.73 -3.51 -20.60
C LYS A 79 7.08 -3.88 -20.00
N THR A 80 7.87 -2.90 -19.57
CA THR A 80 9.24 -3.10 -19.13
C THR A 80 9.58 -2.25 -17.90
N ILE A 81 10.73 -2.53 -17.28
CA ILE A 81 11.28 -1.68 -16.22
C ILE A 81 11.69 -0.31 -16.78
N GLU A 82 12.24 -0.28 -18.00
CA GLU A 82 12.63 0.97 -18.68
C GLU A 82 11.42 1.92 -18.83
N ASP A 83 10.23 1.39 -19.13
CA ASP A 83 9.01 2.20 -19.22
C ASP A 83 8.72 2.93 -17.89
N LEU A 84 8.81 2.20 -16.78
CA LEU A 84 8.61 2.72 -15.42
C LEU A 84 9.61 3.83 -15.06
N GLU A 85 10.83 3.75 -15.60
CA GLU A 85 11.92 4.70 -15.30
C GLU A 85 11.95 5.91 -16.26
N THR A 86 11.23 5.86 -17.39
CA THR A 86 11.39 6.86 -18.46
C THR A 86 10.15 7.72 -18.69
N TRP A 87 8.99 7.12 -18.98
CA TRP A 87 7.80 7.86 -19.43
C TRP A 87 6.60 7.66 -18.52
N VAL A 88 6.55 6.58 -17.75
CA VAL A 88 5.45 6.31 -16.83
C VAL A 88 5.34 7.41 -15.77
N SER A 89 4.10 7.80 -15.50
CA SER A 89 3.74 8.82 -14.54
C SER A 89 2.66 8.31 -13.58
N VAL A 90 2.26 9.16 -12.63
CA VAL A 90 1.14 8.83 -11.72
C VAL A 90 -0.18 8.68 -12.48
N ASP A 91 -0.34 9.38 -13.61
CA ASP A 91 -1.57 9.35 -14.41
C ASP A 91 -1.79 8.00 -15.12
N ASP A 92 -0.77 7.14 -15.18
CA ASP A 92 -0.85 5.78 -15.71
C ASP A 92 -1.44 4.75 -14.73
N PHE A 93 -1.88 5.22 -13.56
CA PHE A 93 -2.43 4.42 -12.49
C PHE A 93 -3.78 4.99 -12.04
N GLU A 94 -4.87 4.25 -12.30
CA GLU A 94 -6.22 4.69 -11.96
C GLU A 94 -6.80 3.84 -10.82
N LEU A 95 -7.19 4.49 -9.72
CA LEU A 95 -7.79 3.82 -8.56
C LEU A 95 -9.31 3.99 -8.57
N HIS A 96 -10.03 2.92 -8.86
CA HIS A 96 -11.49 2.92 -8.92
C HIS A 96 -12.13 2.47 -7.61
N GLY A 97 -13.24 3.14 -7.26
CA GLY A 97 -14.04 2.78 -6.10
C GLY A 97 -13.32 3.00 -4.77
N TYR A 98 -12.36 3.93 -4.72
CA TYR A 98 -11.68 4.28 -3.48
C TYR A 98 -12.56 5.18 -2.63
N GLU A 99 -13.20 4.56 -1.64
CA GLU A 99 -13.89 5.26 -0.57
C GLU A 99 -13.02 5.24 0.68
N HIS A 100 -12.87 6.40 1.33
CA HIS A 100 -12.08 6.52 2.55
C HIS A 100 -12.77 7.39 3.59
N HIS A 101 -12.47 7.11 4.86
CA HIS A 101 -12.85 7.98 5.97
C HIS A 101 -12.02 9.27 5.95
N PRO A 102 -12.41 10.33 6.68
CA PRO A 102 -11.58 11.53 6.83
C PRO A 102 -10.16 11.18 7.31
N ALA A 103 -9.16 11.90 6.81
CA ALA A 103 -7.77 11.65 7.19
C ALA A 103 -7.56 11.80 8.71
N ILE A 104 -6.67 10.98 9.27
CA ILE A 104 -6.18 11.13 10.64
C ILE A 104 -4.76 11.66 10.55
N ASN A 105 -4.49 12.76 11.24
CA ASN A 105 -3.16 13.33 11.31
C ASN A 105 -2.39 12.68 12.48
N TYR A 106 -1.71 11.56 12.22
CA TYR A 106 -0.85 10.93 13.21
C TYR A 106 0.44 11.74 13.40
N PRO A 107 0.94 11.88 14.64
CA PRO A 107 2.26 12.46 14.87
C PRO A 107 3.35 11.56 14.27
N PHE A 108 4.38 12.20 13.72
CA PHE A 108 5.59 11.54 13.25
C PHE A 108 6.63 11.58 14.38
N SER A 109 7.00 10.41 14.89
CA SER A 109 8.03 10.28 15.91
C SER A 109 9.41 10.15 15.24
N VAL A 110 10.39 10.92 15.72
CA VAL A 110 11.79 10.91 15.27
C VAL A 110 12.63 9.99 16.15
#